data_AF-A0A356K3V3-F1
#
_entry.id   AF-A0A356K3V3-F1
#
_cell.length_a   1.000
_cell.length_b   1.000
_cell.length_c   1.000
_cell.angle_alpha   90.00
_cell.angle_beta   90.00
_cell.angle_gamma   90.00
#
_symmetry.space_group_name_H-M   'P 1'
#
loop_
_entity.id
_entity.type
_entity.pdbx_description
1 polymer ?
#
loop_
_entity_poly.entity_id
_entity_poly.type
_entity_poly.pdbx_seq_one_letter_code
_entity_poly.pdbx_strand_id
1 'polypeptide(L)'
;GIRRFSIGLAKKVLIANALGELCTKAFALNETTVIFYWIFGISYMLQLYFDFSAYSDMAIGLGRIFGFNFPENFNYPYISKSITEFWRRWHISLSTWFK
;
A
#
# COMPACT_ATOMS: atom_id res chain seq x y z
N GLY A 1 -3.50 -8.74 17.79
CA GLY A 1 -4.11 -8.67 16.45
C GLY A 1 -4.94 -7.41 16.24
N ILE A 2 -5.93 -7.15 17.11
CA ILE A 2 -6.93 -6.06 16.96
C ILE A 2 -6.31 -4.70 16.61
N ARG A 3 -5.34 -4.19 17.38
CA ARG A 3 -4.67 -2.90 17.07
C ARG A 3 -4.16 -2.82 15.64
N ARG A 4 -3.53 -3.88 15.14
CA ARG A 4 -2.98 -3.93 13.79
C ARG A 4 -4.08 -3.97 12.73
N PHE A 5 -5.13 -4.74 12.99
CA PHE A 5 -6.31 -4.75 12.14
C PHE A 5 -6.93 -3.35 12.03
N SER A 6 -7.14 -2.67 13.16
CA SER A 6 -7.69 -1.31 13.20
C SER A 6 -6.81 -0.30 12.44
N ILE A 7 -5.49 -0.40 12.55
CA ILE A 7 -4.56 0.43 11.76
C ILE A 7 -4.70 0.14 10.26
N GLY A 8 -4.76 -1.14 9.86
CA GLY A 8 -4.99 -1.52 8.47
C GLY A 8 -6.31 -0.96 7.94
N LEU A 9 -7.39 -1.11 8.71
CA LEU A 9 -8.71 -0.56 8.36
C LEU A 9 -8.66 0.97 8.20
N ALA A 10 -8.00 1.68 9.11
CA ALA A 10 -7.83 3.12 9.02
C ALA A 10 -7.03 3.53 7.78
N LYS A 11 -5.93 2.83 7.46
CA LYS A 11 -5.17 3.06 6.21
C LYS A 11 -6.04 2.87 4.97
N LYS A 12 -6.85 1.81 4.90
CA LYS A 12 -7.75 1.53 3.78
C LYS A 12 -8.79 2.64 3.63
N VAL A 13 -9.53 2.93 4.70
CA VAL A 13 -10.72 3.79 4.66
C VAL A 13 -10.34 5.27 4.57
N LEU A 14 -9.37 5.73 5.37
CA LEU A 14 -9.05 7.15 5.48
C LEU A 14 -8.07 7.63 4.40
N ILE A 15 -7.19 6.76 3.91
CA ILE A 15 -6.10 7.15 3.00
C ILE A 15 -6.30 6.51 1.63
N ALA A 16 -6.31 5.19 1.54
CA ALA A 16 -6.34 4.50 0.24
C ALA A 16 -7.62 4.77 -0.56
N ASN A 17 -8.79 4.78 0.10
CA ASN A 17 -10.05 5.10 -0.57
C ASN A 17 -10.10 6.56 -1.06
N ALA A 18 -9.63 7.51 -0.25
CA ALA A 18 -9.58 8.93 -0.64
C ALA A 18 -8.65 9.15 -1.84
N LEU A 19 -7.47 8.51 -1.84
CA LEU A 19 -6.55 8.53 -2.98
C LEU A 19 -7.13 7.79 -4.20
N GLY A 20 -7.87 6.70 -3.99
CA GLY A 20 -8.56 5.96 -5.04
C GLY A 20 -9.60 6.84 -5.75
N GLU A 21 -10.45 7.52 -4.98
CA GLU A 21 -11.43 8.45 -5.53
C GLU A 21 -10.77 9.61 -6.28
N LEU A 22 -9.69 10.18 -5.73
CA LEU A 22 -8.87 11.19 -6.40
C LEU A 22 -8.33 10.67 -7.74
N CYS A 23 -7.76 9.46 -7.76
CA CYS A 23 -7.23 8.85 -8.97
C CYS A 23 -8.33 8.59 -10.02
N THR A 24 -9.50 8.11 -9.60
CA THR A 24 -10.64 7.90 -10.50
C THR A 24 -11.11 9.21 -11.13
N LYS A 25 -11.24 10.27 -10.32
CA LYS A 25 -11.61 11.60 -10.83
C LYS A 25 -10.55 12.16 -11.77
N ALA A 26 -9.27 12.03 -11.40
CA ALA A 26 -8.16 12.48 -12.22
C ALA A 26 -8.12 11.76 -13.59
N PHE A 27 -8.35 10.45 -13.63
CA PHE A 27 -8.42 9.69 -14.88
C PHE A 27 -9.54 10.16 -15.83
N ALA A 28 -10.62 10.72 -15.30
CA ALA A 28 -11.74 11.23 -16.10
C ALA A 28 -11.49 12.63 -16.68
N LEU A 29 -10.42 13.31 -16.27
CA LEU A 29 -10.04 14.62 -16.80
C LEU A 29 -9.20 14.47 -18.07
N ASN A 30 -9.47 15.30 -19.07
CA ASN A 30 -8.62 15.45 -20.26
C ASN A 30 -7.47 16.44 -20.02
N GLU A 31 -6.88 16.42 -18.82
CA GLU A 31 -5.78 17.29 -18.42
C GLU A 31 -4.44 16.67 -18.84
N THR A 32 -3.63 17.40 -19.59
CA THR A 32 -2.38 16.89 -20.19
C THR A 32 -1.14 17.64 -19.74
N THR A 33 -1.25 18.52 -18.75
CA THR A 33 -0.07 19.21 -18.20
C THR A 33 0.88 18.24 -17.51
N VAL A 34 2.18 18.51 -17.64
CA VAL A 34 3.24 17.71 -17.00
C VAL A 34 3.06 17.66 -15.48
N ILE A 35 2.67 18.78 -14.86
CA ILE A 35 2.44 18.87 -13.43
C ILE A 35 1.31 17.93 -12.99
N PHE A 36 0.21 17.89 -13.77
CA PHE A 36 -0.90 16.99 -13.50
C PHE A 36 -0.44 15.53 -13.50
N TYR A 37 0.32 15.10 -14.50
CA TYR A 37 0.82 13.72 -14.54
C TYR A 37 1.74 13.37 -13.37
N TRP A 38 2.57 14.29 -12.88
CA TRP A 38 3.38 14.05 -11.68
C TRP A 38 2.52 13.88 -10.42
N ILE A 39 1.55 14.77 -10.20
CA ILE A 39 0.64 14.69 -9.04
C ILE A 39 -0.18 13.41 -9.12
N PHE A 40 -0.69 13.08 -10.31
CA PHE A 40 -1.45 11.88 -10.57
C PHE A 40 -0.61 10.61 -10.30
N GLY A 41 0.61 10.54 -10.85
CA GLY A 41 1.52 9.42 -10.64
C GLY A 41 1.88 9.19 -9.17
N ILE A 42 2.17 10.26 -8.42
CA ILE A 42 2.45 10.19 -6.98
C ILE A 42 1.19 9.74 -6.21
N SER A 43 0.02 10.28 -6.55
CA SER A 43 -1.25 9.92 -5.91
C SER A 43 -1.57 8.44 -6.12
N TYR A 44 -1.40 7.94 -7.35
CA TYR A 44 -1.62 6.54 -7.70
C TYR A 44 -0.59 5.61 -7.03
N MET A 45 0.68 6.03 -6.99
CA MET A 45 1.74 5.31 -6.25
C MET A 45 1.37 5.13 -4.77
N LEU A 46 0.94 6.22 -4.11
CA LEU A 46 0.52 6.17 -2.71
C LEU A 46 -0.77 5.36 -2.52
N GLN A 47 -1.73 5.49 -3.44
CA GLN A 47 -2.97 4.71 -3.42
C GLN A 47 -2.64 3.22 -3.40
N LEU A 48 -1.82 2.75 -4.35
CA LEU A 48 -1.43 1.35 -4.47
C LEU A 48 -0.76 0.82 -3.19
N TYR A 49 0.14 1.62 -2.61
CA TYR A 49 0.83 1.24 -1.38
C TYR A 49 -0.08 1.18 -0.15
N PHE A 50 -0.86 2.23 0.09
CA PHE A 50 -1.74 2.27 1.25
C PHE A 50 -2.83 1.22 1.16
N ASP A 51 -3.34 0.96 -0.04
CA ASP A 51 -4.36 -0.06 -0.26
C ASP A 51 -3.83 -1.45 0.09
N PHE A 52 -2.68 -1.81 -0.49
CA PHE A 52 -2.16 -3.15 -0.34
C PHE A 52 -1.55 -3.40 1.05
N SER A 53 -0.90 -2.38 1.62
CA SER A 53 -0.38 -2.46 2.98
C SER A 53 -1.50 -2.50 4.03
N ALA A 54 -2.63 -1.83 3.78
CA ALA A 54 -3.81 -1.91 4.64
C ALA A 54 -4.39 -3.33 4.70
N TYR A 55 -4.59 -3.96 3.54
CA TYR A 55 -5.05 -5.35 3.48
C TYR A 55 -4.07 -6.31 4.17
N SER A 56 -2.76 -6.11 3.96
CA SER A 56 -1.74 -6.91 4.64
C SER A 56 -1.78 -6.74 6.17
N ASP A 57 -1.95 -5.52 6.67
CA ASP A 57 -2.07 -5.25 8.11
C ASP A 57 -3.34 -5.87 8.71
N MET A 58 -4.47 -5.82 7.99
CA MET A 58 -5.70 -6.50 8.39
C MET A 58 -5.53 -8.01 8.42
N ALA A 59 -4.91 -8.61 7.40
CA ALA A 59 -4.65 -10.04 7.34
C ALA A 59 -3.74 -10.52 8.49
N ILE A 60 -2.62 -9.83 8.74
CA ILE A 60 -1.73 -10.14 9.87
C ILE A 60 -2.44 -9.89 11.21
N GLY A 61 -3.26 -8.83 11.28
CA GLY A 61 -4.08 -8.51 12.43
C GLY A 61 -5.04 -9.64 12.80
N LEU A 62 -5.80 -10.15 11.82
CA LEU A 62 -6.72 -11.29 11.96
C LEU A 62 -5.98 -12.58 12.29
N GLY A 63 -4.88 -12.88 11.58
CA GLY A 63 -4.05 -14.05 11.87
C GLY A 63 -3.67 -14.09 13.35
N ARG A 64 -3.17 -12.97 13.89
CA ARG A 64 -2.83 -12.85 15.32
C ARG A 64 -4.02 -12.97 16.28
N ILE A 65 -5.25 -12.67 15.85
CA ILE A 65 -6.45 -12.88 16.68
C ILE A 65 -6.79 -14.37 16.75
N PHE A 66 -6.62 -15.08 15.64
CA PHE A 66 -6.90 -16.52 15.52
C PHE A 66 -5.71 -17.42 15.87
N GLY A 67 -4.60 -16.87 16.37
CA GLY A 67 -3.42 -17.65 16.78
C GLY A 67 -2.42 -17.97 15.67
N PHE A 68 -2.60 -17.43 14.46
CA PHE A 68 -1.66 -17.57 13.35
C PHE A 68 -0.63 -16.44 13.30
N ASN A 69 0.57 -16.75 12.82
CA ASN A 69 1.64 -15.79 12.58
C ASN A 69 1.96 -15.70 11.09
N PHE A 70 1.51 -14.63 10.45
CA PHE A 70 1.83 -14.33 9.04
C PHE A 70 3.07 -13.44 8.92
N PRO A 71 3.89 -13.62 7.87
CA PRO A 71 5.03 -12.77 7.60
C PRO A 71 4.61 -11.34 7.25
N GLU A 72 5.54 -10.40 7.44
CA GLU A 72 5.37 -9.02 6.98
C GLU A 72 5.33 -8.94 5.46
N ASN A 73 4.51 -8.04 4.92
CA ASN A 73 4.48 -7.75 3.49
C ASN A 73 5.14 -6.42 3.12
N PHE A 74 5.19 -5.45 4.03
CA PHE A 74 5.69 -4.11 3.75
C PHE A 74 6.56 -3.58 4.87
N ASN A 75 7.69 -2.97 4.51
CA ASN A 75 8.61 -2.35 5.47
C ASN A 75 9.19 -1.03 4.92
N TYR A 76 8.38 0.03 4.92
CA TYR A 76 8.72 1.37 4.42
C TYR A 76 9.46 1.33 3.06
N PRO A 77 8.81 0.86 1.98
CA PRO A 77 9.48 0.61 0.70
C PRO A 77 10.00 1.88 0.03
N TYR A 78 9.33 3.02 0.17
CA TYR A 78 9.71 4.27 -0.51
C TYR A 78 10.89 5.03 0.10
N ILE A 79 11.43 4.58 1.25
CA ILE A 79 12.69 5.12 1.78
C ILE A 79 13.92 4.34 1.30
N SER A 80 13.72 3.37 0.40
CA SER A 80 14.79 2.54 -0.14
C SER A 80 15.79 3.36 -0.95
N LYS A 81 17.08 3.04 -0.81
CA LYS A 81 18.19 3.69 -1.53
C LYS A 81 18.51 3.00 -2.86
N SER A 82 17.90 1.85 -3.14
CA SER A 82 18.08 1.10 -4.39
C SER A 82 16.83 0.30 -4.73
N ILE A 83 16.70 -0.09 -6.00
CA ILE A 83 15.59 -0.95 -6.46
C ILE A 83 15.62 -2.33 -5.81
N THR A 84 16.81 -2.87 -5.56
CA THR A 84 16.98 -4.15 -4.85
C THR A 84 16.48 -4.06 -3.41
N GLU A 85 16.74 -2.93 -2.74
CA GLU A 85 16.20 -2.68 -1.39
C GLU A 85 14.68 -2.50 -1.41
N PHE A 86 14.14 -1.82 -2.42
CA PHE A 86 12.70 -1.65 -2.58
C PHE A 86 11.97 -2.99 -2.62
N TRP A 87 12.43 -3.94 -3.45
CA TRP A 87 11.83 -5.28 -3.54
C TRP A 87 12.04 -6.15 -2.30
N ARG A 88 13.00 -5.82 -1.43
CA ARG A 88 13.13 -6.46 -0.10
C ARG A 88 12.19 -5.87 0.94
N ARG A 89 11.51 -4.77 0.63
CA ARG A 89 10.60 -4.02 1.53
C ARG A 89 9.16 -3.96 1.00
N TRP A 90 8.93 -4.30 -0.26
CA TRP A 90 7.65 -4.29 -0.94
C TRP A 90 7.20 -5.73 -1.22
N HIS A 91 5.96 -6.06 -0.82
CA HIS A 91 5.35 -7.38 -1.01
C HIS A 91 6.28 -8.56 -0.65
N ILE A 92 6.87 -8.49 0.54
CA ILE A 92 7.98 -9.34 0.99
C ILE A 92 7.63 -10.82 0.96
N SER A 93 6.40 -11.22 1.30
CA SER A 93 6.02 -12.65 1.26
C SER A 93 6.08 -13.23 -0.14
N LEU A 94 5.60 -12.49 -1.16
CA LEU A 94 5.68 -12.90 -2.57
C LEU A 94 7.13 -12.90 -3.07
N SER A 95 7.88 -11.84 -2.79
CA SER A 95 9.31 -11.77 -3.17
C SER A 95 10.15 -12.84 -2.50
N THR A 96 9.74 -13.34 -1.33
CA THR A 96 10.38 -14.48 -0.66
C THR A 96 9.98 -15.81 -1.29
N TRP A 97 8.73 -15.95 -1.75
CA TRP A 97 8.23 -17.17 -2.38
C TRP A 97 8.87 -17.45 -3.76
N PHE A 98 9.20 -16.41 -4.53
CA PHE A 98 9.86 -16.55 -5.83
C PHE A 98 11.37 -16.82 -5.77
N LYS A 99 11.98 -16.77 -4.58
CA LYS A 99 13.38 -17.19 -4.40
C LYS A 99 13.48 -18.69 -4.31
#